data_AF-G9L112-F1
#
_entry.id   AF-G9L112-F1
#
_cell.length_a   1.000
_cell.length_b   1.000
_cell.length_c   1.000
_cell.angle_alpha   90.00
_cell.angle_beta   90.00
_cell.angle_gamma   90.00
#
_symmetry.space_group_name_H-M   'P 1'
#
loop_
_entity.id
_entity.type
_entity.pdbx_description
1 polymer ?
#
loop_
_entity_poly.entity_id
_entity_poly.type
_entity_poly.pdbx_seq_one_letter_code
_entity_poly.pdbx_strand_id
1 'polypeptide(L)'
;RLAYEISLQEALAVYGGNSPSALRSRYTDGGFGLGHFSSTLTRGVDCPYGATYVDWHFLLESHTPKTIHDAICVFEQNQGLPLRRHHS
;
A
#
# COMPACT_ATOMS: atom_id res chain seq x y z
N ARG A 1 -25.15 -2.14 -6.76
CA ARG A 1 -23.67 -2.09 -6.85
C ARG A 1 -23.26 -0.63 -7.03
N LEU A 2 -22.34 -0.10 -6.22
CA LEU A 2 -21.85 1.29 -6.37
C LEU A 2 -20.67 1.39 -7.33
N ALA A 3 -19.67 0.51 -7.20
CA ALA A 3 -18.51 0.43 -8.09
C ALA A 3 -18.30 -0.99 -8.60
N TYR A 4 -17.77 -1.13 -9.83
CA TYR A 4 -17.34 -2.43 -10.37
C TYR A 4 -15.93 -2.79 -9.90
N GLU A 5 -15.03 -1.82 -10.03
CA GLU A 5 -13.62 -1.96 -9.78
C GLU A 5 -13.10 -0.63 -9.22
N ILE A 6 -12.24 -0.73 -8.22
CA ILE A 6 -11.44 0.38 -7.70
C ILE A 6 -10.03 -0.18 -7.57
N SER A 7 -9.09 0.36 -8.33
CA SER A 7 -7.72 -0.14 -8.43
C SER A 7 -6.73 1.01 -8.63
N LEU A 8 -5.54 0.88 -8.05
CA LEU A 8 -4.44 1.82 -8.27
C LEU A 8 -3.89 1.63 -9.69
N GLN A 9 -3.79 2.72 -10.45
CA GLN A 9 -3.29 2.67 -11.83
C GLN A 9 -1.79 2.95 -11.92
N GLU A 10 -1.29 3.98 -11.21
CA GLU A 10 0.12 4.39 -11.26
C GLU A 10 0.47 5.28 -10.05
N ALA A 11 1.75 5.32 -9.68
CA ALA A 11 2.36 6.30 -8.78
C ALA A 11 3.57 6.98 -9.46
N LEU A 12 3.67 8.30 -9.31
CA LEU A 12 4.65 9.12 -10.03
C LEU A 12 5.43 10.01 -9.06
N ALA A 13 6.76 10.04 -9.21
CA ALA A 13 7.63 10.98 -8.53
C ALA A 13 8.56 11.71 -9.52
N VAL A 14 8.39 13.03 -9.64
CA VAL A 14 9.20 13.89 -10.51
C VAL A 14 10.14 14.72 -9.65
N TYR A 15 11.44 14.53 -9.83
CA TYR A 15 12.45 15.23 -9.06
C TYR A 15 13.00 16.44 -9.82
N GLY A 16 13.50 17.41 -9.06
CA GLY A 16 14.32 18.51 -9.53
C GLY A 16 15.57 18.61 -8.68
N GLY A 17 16.70 19.00 -9.28
CA GLY A 17 17.96 19.16 -8.58
C GLY A 17 19.09 19.59 -9.50
N ASN A 18 20.25 19.87 -8.89
CA ASN A 18 21.46 20.29 -9.58
C ASN A 18 22.40 19.13 -9.95
N SER A 19 22.10 17.90 -9.50
CA SER A 19 22.80 16.70 -9.96
C SER A 19 22.13 16.13 -11.21
N PRO A 20 22.90 15.51 -12.14
CA PRO A 20 22.32 14.91 -13.35
C PRO A 20 21.27 13.84 -13.07
N SER A 21 21.40 13.09 -11.97
CA SER A 21 20.42 12.10 -11.54
C SER A 21 19.11 12.77 -11.15
N ALA A 22 19.13 13.70 -10.20
CA ALA A 22 17.93 14.38 -9.71
C ALA A 22 17.22 15.17 -10.83
N LEU A 23 17.97 15.79 -11.75
CA LEU A 23 17.39 16.52 -12.88
C LEU A 23 16.66 15.61 -13.89
N ARG A 24 17.08 14.34 -14.01
CA ARG A 24 16.51 13.38 -14.97
C ARG A 24 15.49 12.42 -14.33
N SER A 25 15.50 12.27 -13.01
CA SER A 25 14.66 11.32 -12.29
C SER A 25 13.17 11.66 -12.42
N ARG A 26 12.45 10.80 -13.15
CA ARG A 26 10.99 10.74 -13.23
C ARG A 26 10.60 9.28 -13.05
N TYR A 27 10.19 8.92 -11.84
CA TYR A 27 9.79 7.56 -11.55
C TYR A 27 8.31 7.36 -11.87
N THR A 28 8.05 6.24 -12.55
CA THR A 28 6.72 5.66 -12.80
C THR A 28 6.76 4.31 -12.11
N ASP A 29 6.25 4.25 -10.89
CA ASP A 29 6.56 3.17 -9.96
C ASP A 29 5.92 1.84 -10.37
N GLY A 30 4.85 1.90 -11.18
CA GLY A 30 4.25 0.76 -11.87
C GLY A 30 5.24 0.02 -12.78
N GLY A 31 6.25 0.71 -13.33
CA GLY A 31 7.32 0.10 -14.11
C GLY A 31 8.24 -0.82 -13.30
N PHE A 32 8.38 -0.59 -11.98
CA PHE A 32 9.06 -1.50 -11.06
C PHE A 32 8.12 -2.57 -10.50
N GLY A 33 6.85 -2.21 -10.32
CA GLY A 33 5.81 -3.08 -9.81
C GLY A 33 5.48 -2.77 -8.35
N LEU A 34 4.47 -1.93 -8.13
CA LEU A 34 4.00 -1.53 -6.81
C LEU A 34 3.62 -2.71 -5.89
N GLY A 35 3.02 -3.76 -6.47
CA GLY A 35 2.77 -5.00 -5.73
C GLY A 35 4.05 -5.75 -5.38
N HIS A 36 4.96 -5.90 -6.36
CA HIS A 36 6.22 -6.63 -6.16
C HIS A 36 7.08 -6.05 -5.03
N PHE A 37 7.11 -4.71 -4.94
CA PHE A 37 7.83 -3.97 -3.89
C PHE A 37 7.02 -3.76 -2.61
N SER A 38 5.90 -4.47 -2.42
CA SER A 38 5.21 -4.49 -1.13
C SER A 38 6.07 -5.16 -0.05
N SER A 39 5.87 -4.75 1.19
CA SER A 39 6.59 -5.26 2.36
C SER A 39 5.63 -5.82 3.40
N THR A 40 6.13 -6.72 4.24
CA THR A 40 5.43 -7.23 5.42
C THR A 40 5.06 -6.09 6.36
N LEU A 41 3.80 -6.07 6.81
CA LEU A 41 3.28 -5.10 7.77
C LEU A 41 3.65 -5.50 9.20
N THR A 42 4.38 -4.65 9.89
CA THR A 42 4.83 -4.87 11.26
C THR A 42 3.66 -4.72 12.22
N ARG A 43 3.27 -5.84 12.85
CA ARG A 43 2.11 -5.90 13.76
C ARG A 43 2.27 -4.96 14.95
N GLY A 44 1.26 -4.11 15.16
CA GLY A 44 1.26 -3.09 16.21
C GLY A 44 1.95 -1.78 15.86
N VAL A 45 2.63 -1.70 14.71
CA VAL A 45 3.27 -0.47 14.20
C VAL A 45 2.51 0.03 12.98
N ASP A 46 2.45 -0.79 11.93
CA ASP A 46 1.79 -0.42 10.68
C ASP A 46 0.27 -0.55 10.78
N CYS A 47 -0.21 -1.54 11.54
CA CYS A 47 -1.64 -1.72 11.85
C CYS A 47 -1.84 -2.18 13.31
N PRO A 48 -3.05 -2.05 13.88
CA PRO A 48 -3.35 -2.49 15.25
C PRO A 48 -3.01 -3.97 15.49
N TYR A 49 -2.61 -4.32 16.71
CA TYR A 49 -2.29 -5.70 17.07
C TYR A 49 -3.41 -6.70 16.74
N GLY A 50 -4.66 -6.29 16.97
CA GLY A 50 -5.88 -7.07 16.70
C GLY A 50 -6.37 -7.03 15.26
N ALA A 51 -5.60 -6.45 14.32
CA ALA A 51 -5.95 -6.50 12.90
C ALA A 51 -5.85 -7.94 12.36
N THR A 52 -6.64 -8.22 11.33
CA THR A 52 -6.52 -9.44 10.54
C THR A 52 -5.48 -9.20 9.46
N TYR A 53 -4.47 -10.06 9.39
CA TYR A 53 -3.40 -9.95 8.40
C TYR A 53 -3.54 -11.04 7.35
N VAL A 54 -3.18 -10.71 6.12
CA VAL A 54 -3.36 -11.57 4.95
C VAL A 54 -2.06 -11.59 4.15
N ASP A 55 -1.64 -12.80 3.80
CA ASP A 55 -0.46 -13.04 3.00
C ASP A 55 -0.72 -12.78 1.51
N TRP A 56 0.32 -12.37 0.79
CA TRP A 56 0.26 -12.20 -0.66
C TRP A 56 1.26 -13.12 -1.35
N HIS A 57 0.75 -13.91 -2.31
CA HIS A 57 1.54 -14.85 -3.09
C HIS A 57 1.74 -14.31 -4.51
N PHE A 58 2.97 -14.37 -5.02
CA PHE A 58 3.30 -13.91 -6.36
C PHE A 58 4.44 -14.72 -6.97
N LEU A 59 4.57 -14.67 -8.28
CA LEU A 59 5.67 -15.27 -9.02
C LEU A 59 6.23 -14.20 -9.95
N LEU A 60 7.37 -13.63 -9.56
CA LEU A 60 8.10 -12.63 -10.33
C LEU A 60 9.60 -12.90 -10.19
N GLU A 61 10.32 -12.89 -11.32
CA GLU A 61 11.78 -13.13 -11.39
C GLU A 61 12.23 -14.39 -10.61
N SER A 62 11.39 -15.42 -10.60
CA SER A 62 11.63 -16.66 -9.86
C SER A 62 10.91 -17.83 -10.51
N HIS A 63 11.41 -19.03 -10.25
CA HIS A 63 10.84 -20.28 -10.75
C HIS A 63 9.86 -20.91 -9.75
N THR A 64 9.79 -20.36 -8.54
CA THR A 64 8.91 -20.83 -7.46
C THR A 64 8.06 -19.66 -6.94
N PRO A 65 6.78 -19.89 -6.56
CA PRO A 65 5.97 -18.88 -5.90
C PRO A 65 6.66 -18.37 -4.64
N LYS A 66 6.62 -17.05 -4.44
CA LYS A 66 7.06 -16.37 -3.23
C LYS A 66 5.84 -15.86 -2.47
N THR A 67 6.00 -15.72 -1.16
CA THR A 67 4.98 -15.19 -0.26
C THR A 67 5.55 -14.01 0.49
N ILE A 68 4.85 -12.88 0.49
CA ILE A 68 5.04 -11.82 1.48
C ILE A 68 4.01 -12.08 2.58
N HIS A 69 4.51 -12.43 3.77
CA HIS A 69 3.67 -12.61 4.93
C HIS A 69 3.16 -11.27 5.43
N ASP A 70 1.93 -11.24 5.97
CA ASP A 70 1.32 -10.05 6.54
C ASP A 70 1.32 -8.84 5.57
N ALA A 71 1.08 -9.08 4.27
CA ALA A 71 1.13 -8.06 3.22
C ALA A 71 -0.03 -7.07 3.24
N ILE A 72 -1.19 -7.50 3.74
CA ILE A 72 -2.41 -6.71 3.83
C ILE A 72 -2.95 -6.81 5.25
N CYS A 73 -3.43 -5.70 5.81
CA CYS A 73 -4.14 -5.70 7.09
C CYS A 73 -5.55 -5.13 6.94
N VAL A 74 -6.51 -5.75 7.62
CA VAL A 74 -7.91 -5.33 7.66
C VAL A 74 -8.35 -5.21 9.12
N PHE A 75 -8.91 -4.06 9.48
CA PHE A 75 -9.33 -3.76 10.85
C PHE A 75 -10.44 -2.71 10.90
N GLU A 76 -11.18 -2.69 12.00
CA GLU A 76 -12.07 -1.60 12.34
C GLU A 76 -11.32 -0.55 13.16
N GLN A 77 -11.40 0.71 12.76
CA GLN A 77 -10.78 1.82 13.48
C GLN A 77 -11.85 2.70 14.11
N ASN A 78 -11.84 2.79 15.45
CA ASN A 78 -12.61 3.82 16.14
C ASN A 78 -11.91 5.18 15.94
N GLN A 79 -12.59 6.11 15.26
CA GLN A 79 -12.06 7.45 14.99
C GLN A 79 -12.10 8.37 16.22
N GLY A 80 -12.63 7.91 17.36
CA GLY A 80 -12.77 8.71 18.57
C GLY A 80 -13.77 9.85 18.45
N LEU A 81 -14.59 9.86 17.39
CA LEU A 81 -15.49 10.94 17.04
C LEU A 81 -16.90 10.39 16.80
N PRO A 82 -17.95 11.07 17.30
CA PRO A 82 -19.31 10.69 16.99
C PRO A 82 -19.60 10.98 15.51
N LEU A 83 -20.11 9.99 14.79
CA LEU A 83 -20.54 10.19 13.40
C LEU A 83 -21.62 11.28 13.28
N ARG A 84 -22.51 11.35 14.26
CA ARG A 84 -23.55 12.38 14.38
C ARG A 84 -23.84 12.64 15.86
N ARG A 85 -24.01 13.92 16.23
CA ARG A 85 -24.53 14.32 17.55
C ARG A 85 -25.43 15.55 17.39
N HIS A 86 -26.46 15.65 18.21
CA HIS A 86 -27.32 16.81 18.32
C HIS A 86 -27.63 17.03 19.80
N HIS A 87 -27.52 18.25 20.28
CA HIS A 87 -27.93 18.66 21.63
C HIS A 87 -28.82 19.88 21.46
N SER A 88 -30.04 19.81 22.01
CA SER A 88 -31.02 20.90 21.95
C SER A 88 -30.65 22.05 22.89
#